data_AF-A0A535HZZ1-F1
#
_entry.id   AF-A0A535HZZ1-F1
#
_cell.length_a   1.000
_cell.length_b   1.000
_cell.length_c   1.000
_cell.angle_alpha   90.00
_cell.angle_beta   90.00
_cell.angle_gamma   90.00
#
_symmetry.space_group_name_H-M   'P 1'
#
loop_
_entity.id
_entity.type
_entity.pdbx_description
1 polymer ?
#
loop_
_entity_poly.entity_id
_entity_poly.type
_entity_poly.pdbx_seq_one_letter_code
_entity_poly.pdbx_strand_id
1 'polypeptide(L)'
;MADGALVSSSAPVKGEYANETVFLTMEDALAQVEVQAVHQPARALMLMSDGLIRLALKLPDYTPHLPFFQPLVAFAANAGNGEQANNQLADFLASERVSARTDDDKTLVLAVRATGALARPSAALEASAP
;
A
#
# COMPACT_ATOMS: atom_id res chain seq x y z
N MET A 1 -6.17 -16.25 -7.19
CA MET A 1 -5.30 -16.99 -6.27
C MET A 1 -5.97 -17.03 -4.90
N ALA A 2 -6.10 -18.21 -4.30
CA ALA A 2 -6.96 -18.49 -3.12
C ALA A 2 -6.15 -18.76 -1.84
N ASP A 3 -4.84 -18.52 -1.88
CA ASP A 3 -3.81 -18.96 -0.94
C ASP A 3 -3.28 -17.84 -0.02
N GLY A 4 -3.85 -16.62 -0.10
CA GLY A 4 -3.39 -15.49 0.73
C GLY A 4 -1.99 -15.01 0.37
N ALA A 5 -1.47 -15.38 -0.79
CA ALA A 5 -0.19 -14.91 -1.30
C ALA A 5 -0.23 -13.39 -1.51
N LEU A 6 0.81 -12.71 -1.02
CA LEU A 6 1.04 -11.30 -1.29
C LEU A 6 1.93 -11.16 -2.52
N VAL A 7 1.52 -10.28 -3.43
CA VAL A 7 2.26 -9.94 -4.64
C VAL A 7 2.55 -8.46 -4.58
N SER A 8 3.83 -8.09 -4.71
CA SER A 8 4.23 -6.69 -4.86
C SER A 8 3.89 -6.22 -6.28
N SER A 9 3.24 -5.06 -6.40
CA SER A 9 2.90 -4.42 -7.68
C SER A 9 3.95 -3.40 -8.14
N SER A 10 5.03 -3.24 -7.40
CA SER A 10 6.20 -2.44 -7.76
C SER A 10 7.37 -2.85 -6.85
N ALA A 11 8.59 -2.65 -7.32
CA ALA A 11 9.77 -2.74 -6.47
C ALA A 11 10.05 -1.36 -5.86
N PRO A 12 10.66 -1.28 -4.67
CA PRO A 12 11.14 0.00 -4.16
C PRO A 12 12.19 0.60 -5.11
N VAL A 13 11.98 1.85 -5.49
CA VAL A 13 12.97 2.62 -6.24
C VAL A 13 14.13 2.96 -5.31
N LYS A 14 15.34 2.60 -5.71
CA LYS A 14 16.57 3.08 -5.07
C LYS A 14 17.23 4.10 -5.99
N GLY A 15 17.36 5.34 -5.54
CA GLY A 15 18.30 6.28 -6.14
C GLY A 15 19.75 5.77 -6.04
N GLU A 16 20.67 6.40 -6.75
CA GLU A 16 22.10 6.08 -6.65
C GLU A 16 22.62 6.36 -5.22
N TYR A 17 21.96 7.28 -4.52
CA TYR A 17 22.20 7.63 -3.13
C TYR A 17 20.93 7.50 -2.29
N ALA A 18 21.09 7.24 -0.99
CA ALA A 18 19.97 7.08 -0.05
C ALA A 18 19.10 8.34 0.14
N ASN A 19 19.53 9.50 -0.35
CA ASN A 19 18.88 10.80 -0.15
C ASN A 19 18.52 11.50 -1.47
N GLU A 20 18.37 10.75 -2.55
CA GLU A 20 17.93 11.33 -3.82
C GLU A 20 16.40 11.47 -3.83
N THR A 21 15.92 12.71 -3.91
CA THR A 21 14.48 13.01 -3.91
C THR A 21 14.05 13.52 -5.28
N VAL A 22 13.07 12.85 -5.89
CA VAL A 22 12.43 13.33 -7.11
C VAL A 22 11.24 14.22 -6.76
N PHE A 23 11.40 15.54 -6.87
CA PHE A 23 10.30 16.49 -6.68
C PHE A 23 9.36 16.52 -7.88
N LEU A 24 8.05 16.59 -7.63
CA LEU A 24 7.01 16.70 -8.66
C LEU A 24 7.14 17.94 -9.56
N THR A 25 7.90 18.95 -9.12
CA THR A 25 8.16 20.18 -9.86
C THR A 25 9.36 20.09 -10.80
N MET A 26 10.14 19.00 -10.75
CA MET A 26 11.24 18.80 -11.69
C MET A 26 10.70 18.51 -13.09
N GLU A 27 11.42 18.98 -14.10
CA GLU A 27 11.04 18.84 -15.51
C GLU A 27 10.78 17.38 -15.90
N ASP A 28 11.62 16.46 -15.41
CA ASP A 28 11.54 15.02 -15.69
C ASP A 28 10.84 14.21 -14.60
N ALA A 29 10.09 14.84 -13.68
CA ALA A 29 9.48 14.13 -12.55
C ALA A 29 8.55 12.98 -12.99
N LEU A 30 7.77 13.20 -14.05
CA LEU A 30 6.85 12.20 -14.59
C LEU A 30 7.58 11.03 -15.27
N ALA A 31 8.81 11.24 -15.77
CA ALA A 31 9.61 10.17 -16.36
C ALA A 31 10.10 9.16 -15.30
N GLN A 32 10.07 9.53 -14.03
CA GLN A 32 10.45 8.68 -12.89
C GLN A 32 9.25 7.88 -12.32
N VAL A 33 8.04 8.07 -12.85
CA VAL A 33 6.84 7.37 -12.38
C VAL A 33 6.76 5.99 -13.05
N GLU A 34 6.74 4.95 -12.22
CA GLU A 34 6.43 3.59 -12.68
C GLU A 34 4.92 3.34 -12.64
N VAL A 35 4.37 2.85 -13.75
CA VAL A 35 2.96 2.47 -13.84
C VAL A 35 2.86 0.99 -14.18
N GLN A 36 2.25 0.22 -13.28
CA GLN A 36 1.98 -1.20 -13.50
C GLN A 36 0.48 -1.48 -13.43
N ALA A 37 -0.05 -2.17 -14.44
CA ALA A 37 -1.42 -2.67 -14.43
C ALA A 37 -1.45 -4.15 -14.00
N VAL A 38 -2.20 -4.45 -12.94
CA VAL A 38 -2.36 -5.82 -12.43
C VAL A 38 -3.81 -6.26 -12.60
N HIS A 39 -4.06 -7.14 -13.58
CA HIS A 39 -5.40 -7.65 -13.91
C HIS A 39 -5.74 -8.93 -13.15
N GLN A 40 -5.75 -8.86 -11.82
CA GLN A 40 -6.12 -10.00 -10.97
C GLN A 40 -7.10 -9.60 -9.87
N PRO A 41 -8.03 -10.49 -9.47
CA PRO A 41 -8.92 -10.19 -8.37
C PRO A 41 -8.13 -10.05 -7.06
N ALA A 42 -8.22 -8.88 -6.44
CA ALA A 42 -7.62 -8.60 -5.13
C ALA A 42 -8.68 -8.63 -4.03
N ARG A 43 -8.36 -9.30 -2.91
CA ARG A 43 -9.16 -9.25 -1.67
C ARG A 43 -8.73 -8.10 -0.77
N ALA A 44 -7.46 -7.71 -0.85
CA ALA A 44 -6.90 -6.59 -0.12
C ALA A 44 -5.85 -5.88 -0.99
N LEU A 45 -5.71 -4.57 -0.79
CA LEU A 45 -4.65 -3.73 -1.32
C LEU A 45 -3.97 -3.04 -0.15
N MET A 46 -2.64 -2.97 -0.21
CA MET A 46 -1.79 -2.31 0.78
C MET A 46 -0.84 -1.39 0.03
N LEU A 47 -0.81 -0.11 0.39
CA LEU A 47 0.15 0.88 -0.12
C LEU A 47 0.94 1.44 1.06
N MET A 48 2.23 1.68 0.87
CA MET A 48 3.09 2.22 1.92
C MET A 48 4.17 3.15 1.39
N SER A 49 4.70 3.99 2.27
CA SER A 49 5.97 4.67 2.06
C SER A 49 7.17 3.75 2.32
N ASP A 50 8.32 4.17 1.82
CA ASP A 50 9.62 3.54 2.04
C ASP A 50 10.05 3.47 3.51
N GLY A 51 9.57 4.40 4.34
CA GLY A 51 9.74 4.35 5.79
C GLY A 51 9.32 3.02 6.44
N LEU A 52 8.47 2.21 5.81
CA LEU A 52 8.06 0.88 6.29
C LEU A 52 8.80 -0.31 5.66
N ILE A 53 9.68 -0.11 4.68
CA ILE A 53 10.36 -1.19 3.94
C ILE A 53 11.04 -2.21 4.87
N ARG A 54 11.76 -1.73 5.89
CA ARG A 54 12.51 -2.61 6.82
C ARG A 54 11.61 -3.49 7.69
N LEU A 55 10.34 -3.12 7.86
CA LEU A 55 9.37 -3.90 8.62
C LEU A 55 8.52 -4.79 7.72
N ALA A 56 8.17 -4.27 6.54
CA ALA A 56 7.16 -4.87 5.70
C ALA A 56 7.72 -5.80 4.61
N LEU A 57 8.99 -5.65 4.24
CA LEU A 57 9.62 -6.43 3.16
C LEU A 57 10.80 -7.24 3.69
N LYS A 58 10.98 -8.44 3.15
CA LYS A 58 12.17 -9.26 3.38
C LYS A 58 13.28 -8.77 2.45
N LEU A 59 14.40 -8.35 3.00
CA LEU A 59 15.59 -7.93 2.26
C LEU A 59 16.52 -9.13 1.99
N PRO A 60 17.25 -9.15 0.86
CA PRO A 60 17.31 -8.11 -0.17
C PRO A 60 16.23 -8.24 -1.26
N ASP A 61 15.43 -9.31 -1.24
CA ASP A 61 14.55 -9.69 -2.37
C ASP A 61 13.26 -8.87 -2.47
N TYR A 62 13.03 -7.94 -1.54
CA TYR A 62 11.84 -7.08 -1.46
C TYR A 62 10.51 -7.83 -1.48
N THR A 63 10.51 -9.08 -0.99
CA THR A 63 9.28 -9.88 -0.93
C THR A 63 8.44 -9.49 0.30
N PRO A 64 7.10 -9.44 0.18
CA PRO A 64 6.25 -9.09 1.30
C PRO A 64 6.47 -9.99 2.53
N HIS A 65 6.67 -9.38 3.69
CA HIS A 65 6.73 -10.06 4.98
C HIS A 65 5.31 -10.30 5.49
N LEU A 66 4.72 -11.44 5.11
CA LEU A 66 3.34 -11.81 5.43
C LEU A 66 2.91 -11.56 6.90
N PRO A 67 3.71 -11.88 7.93
CA PRO A 67 3.37 -11.60 9.33
C PRO A 67 3.14 -10.12 9.68
N PHE A 68 3.73 -9.19 8.91
CA PHE A 68 3.44 -7.76 9.07
C PHE A 68 2.05 -7.42 8.55
N PHE A 69 1.69 -7.92 7.37
CA PHE A 69 0.45 -7.54 6.67
C PHE A 69 -0.79 -8.31 7.12
N GLN A 70 -0.67 -9.59 7.46
CA GLN A 70 -1.82 -10.42 7.84
C GLN A 70 -2.68 -9.81 8.96
N PRO A 71 -2.12 -9.35 10.11
CA PRO A 71 -2.92 -8.72 11.15
C PRO A 71 -3.54 -7.40 10.70
N LEU A 72 -2.88 -6.64 9.81
CA LEU A 72 -3.39 -5.37 9.27
C LEU A 72 -4.58 -5.59 8.33
N VAL A 73 -4.53 -6.62 7.49
CA VAL A 73 -5.66 -7.01 6.63
C VAL A 73 -6.84 -7.49 7.48
N ALA A 74 -6.59 -8.28 8.53
CA ALA A 74 -7.64 -8.72 9.44
C ALA A 74 -8.25 -7.53 10.21
N PHE A 75 -7.42 -6.60 10.67
CA PHE A 75 -7.85 -5.35 11.30
C PHE A 75 -8.77 -4.55 10.38
N ALA A 76 -8.33 -4.27 9.15
CA ALA A 76 -9.13 -3.52 8.18
C ALA A 76 -10.45 -4.22 7.82
N ALA A 77 -10.45 -5.56 7.74
CA ALA A 77 -11.66 -6.34 7.43
C ALA A 77 -12.73 -6.29 8.54
N ASN A 78 -12.34 -6.00 9.77
CA ASN A 78 -13.23 -5.91 10.93
C ASN A 78 -13.46 -4.46 11.40
N ALA A 79 -12.95 -3.48 10.66
CA ALA A 79 -13.12 -2.07 10.99
C ALA A 79 -14.59 -1.65 10.79
N GLY A 80 -15.29 -1.35 11.88
CA GLY A 80 -16.67 -0.85 11.84
C GLY A 80 -16.77 0.66 11.57
N ASN A 81 -15.80 1.44 12.04
CA ASN A 81 -15.72 2.89 11.85
C ASN A 81 -14.33 3.24 11.28
N GLY A 82 -14.31 3.85 10.09
CA GLY A 82 -13.08 4.20 9.38
C GLY A 82 -12.20 5.21 10.11
N GLU A 83 -12.78 6.22 10.77
CA GLU A 83 -12.03 7.24 11.51
C GLU A 83 -11.36 6.63 12.75
N GLN A 84 -12.11 5.82 13.50
CA GLN A 84 -11.55 5.11 14.65
C GLN A 84 -10.43 4.15 14.21
N ALA A 85 -10.62 3.43 13.10
CA ALA A 85 -9.61 2.54 12.56
C ALA A 85 -8.37 3.31 12.09
N ASN A 86 -8.55 4.49 11.49
CA ASN A 86 -7.45 5.34 11.08
C ASN A 86 -6.61 5.82 12.27
N ASN A 87 -7.26 6.23 13.36
CA ASN A 87 -6.55 6.63 14.59
C ASN A 87 -5.78 5.45 15.22
N GLN A 88 -6.40 4.27 15.30
CA GLN A 88 -5.72 3.06 15.80
C GLN A 88 -4.53 2.65 14.91
N LEU A 89 -4.66 2.82 13.59
CA LEU A 89 -3.56 2.56 12.66
C LEU A 89 -2.42 3.57 12.85
N ALA A 90 -2.74 4.86 13.02
CA ALA A 90 -1.77 5.90 13.29
C ALA A 90 -1.01 5.63 14.60
N ASP A 91 -1.72 5.28 15.68
CA ASP A 91 -1.11 4.90 16.96
C ASP A 91 -0.17 3.69 16.82
N PHE A 92 -0.58 2.69 16.04
CA PHE A 92 0.27 1.55 15.74
C PHE A 92 1.56 1.95 15.01
N LEU A 93 1.45 2.78 13.96
CA LEU A 93 2.62 3.26 13.20
C LEU A 93 3.55 4.15 14.05
N ALA A 94 3.02 4.87 15.03
CA ALA A 94 3.79 5.70 15.96
C ALA A 94 4.42 4.89 17.12
N SER A 95 3.97 3.64 17.35
CA SER A 95 4.43 2.83 18.48
C SER A 95 5.93 2.59 18.48
N GLU A 96 6.53 2.45 19.68
CA GLU A 96 7.96 2.18 19.85
C GLU A 96 8.43 0.97 19.02
N ARG A 97 7.58 -0.07 18.92
CA ARG A 97 7.88 -1.27 18.12
C ARG A 97 8.14 -0.95 16.65
N VAL A 98 7.44 0.04 16.08
CA VAL A 98 7.60 0.46 14.69
C VAL A 98 8.73 1.49 14.59
N SER A 99 8.69 2.52 15.43
CA SER A 99 9.66 3.63 15.43
C SER A 99 11.09 3.19 15.77
N ALA A 100 11.29 2.13 16.55
CA ALA A 100 12.62 1.56 16.81
C ALA A 100 13.26 0.89 15.57
N ARG A 101 12.51 0.71 14.48
CA ARG A 101 12.98 0.07 13.25
C ARG A 101 13.17 1.06 12.10
N THR A 102 12.67 2.28 12.23
CA THR A 102 12.70 3.31 11.20
C THR A 102 12.42 4.69 11.79
N ASP A 103 13.28 5.65 11.51
CA ASP A 103 13.17 7.06 11.87
C ASP A 103 12.48 7.89 10.78
N ASP A 104 12.24 7.32 9.61
CA ASP A 104 11.59 7.94 8.47
C ASP A 104 10.05 8.02 8.60
N ASP A 105 9.42 8.85 7.77
CA ASP A 105 7.97 9.07 7.73
C ASP A 105 7.22 7.81 7.27
N LYS A 106 6.19 7.44 8.04
CA LYS A 106 5.46 6.17 7.87
C LYS A 106 4.06 6.45 7.34
N THR A 107 3.77 5.94 6.15
CA THR A 107 2.43 5.93 5.58
C THR A 107 2.01 4.50 5.28
N LEU A 108 0.77 4.15 5.64
CA LEU A 108 0.14 2.89 5.24
C LEU A 108 -1.33 3.13 4.89
N VAL A 109 -1.73 2.64 3.72
CA VAL A 109 -3.13 2.61 3.28
C VAL A 109 -3.56 1.16 3.11
N LEU A 110 -4.71 0.82 3.69
CA LEU A 110 -5.31 -0.52 3.64
C LEU A 110 -6.68 -0.42 2.99
N ALA A 111 -6.91 -1.21 1.94
CA ALA A 111 -8.24 -1.39 1.37
C ALA A 111 -8.56 -2.88 1.32
N VAL A 112 -9.70 -3.27 1.89
CA VAL A 112 -10.17 -4.65 1.89
C VAL A 112 -11.52 -4.72 1.19
N ARG A 113 -11.71 -5.74 0.35
CA ARG A 113 -12.98 -5.96 -0.32
C ARG A 113 -14.01 -6.40 0.72
N ALA A 114 -15.04 -5.58 0.91
CA ALA A 114 -16.19 -5.95 1.73
C ALA A 114 -16.82 -7.25 1.19
N THR A 115 -17.08 -8.19 2.10
CA THR A 115 -17.88 -9.39 1.80
C THR A 115 -19.36 -9.00 1.75
N GLY A 116 -19.72 -8.28 0.68
CA GLY A 116 -21.07 -7.91 0.32
C GLY A 116 -21.12 -7.73 -1.20
N ALA A 117 -22.26 -8.03 -1.82
CA ALA A 117 -22.42 -7.84 -3.26
C ALA A 117 -22.23 -6.36 -3.60
N LEU A 118 -21.00 -5.97 -3.98
CA LEU A 118 -20.76 -4.70 -4.64
C LEU A 118 -21.54 -4.76 -5.95
N ALA A 119 -22.69 -4.09 -5.99
CA ALA A 119 -23.36 -3.80 -7.25
C ALA A 119 -22.28 -3.22 -8.18
N ARG A 120 -22.00 -3.92 -9.28
CA ARG A 120 -21.10 -3.38 -10.30
C ARG A 120 -21.65 -2.00 -10.67
N PRO A 121 -20.87 -0.92 -10.64
CA PRO A 121 -21.28 0.28 -11.34
C PRO A 121 -21.53 -0.15 -12.79
N SER A 122 -22.77 0.05 -13.24
CA SER A 122 -23.16 -0.20 -14.63
C SER A 122 -22.18 0.54 -15.54
N ALA A 123 -21.82 -0.07 -16.66
CA ALA A 123 -20.94 0.47 -17.69
C ALA A 123 -21.57 1.67 -18.43
N ALA A 124 -22.04 2.67 -17.69
CA ALA A 124 -22.62 3.91 -18.18
C ALA A 124 -21.65 5.06 -17.94
N LEU A 125 -20.40 4.90 -18.41
CA LEU A 125 -19.49 6.00 -18.66
C LEU A 125 -18.58 5.66 -19.86
N GLU A 126 -19.16 5.08 -20.91
CA GLU A 126 -18.55 5.06 -22.25
C GLU A 126 -19.64 5.37 -23.28
N ALA A 127 -20.06 6.64 -23.32
CA ALA A 127 -20.68 7.28 -24.49
C ALA A 127 -21.06 8.72 -24.12
N SER A 128 -20.07 9.60 -23.96
CA SER A 128 -20.26 11.03 -24.22
C SER A 128 -18.92 11.76 -24.21
N ALA A 129 -18.21 11.68 -25.33
CA ALA A 129 -17.37 12.77 -25.79
C ALA A 129 -17.72 12.99 -27.28
N PRO A 130 -17.77 14.26 -27.74
CA PRO A 130 -18.35 14.65 -29.03
C PRO A 130 -17.55 14.15 -30.25
#